data_AF-A0A1V5FSR7-F1
#
_entry.id   AF-A0A1V5FSR7-F1
#
_cell.length_a   1.000
_cell.length_b   1.000
_cell.length_c   1.000
_cell.angle_alpha   90.00
_cell.angle_beta   90.00
_cell.angle_gamma   90.00
#
_symmetry.space_group_name_H-M   'P 1'
#
loop_
_entity.id
_entity.type
_entity.pdbx_description
1 polymer ?
#
loop_
_entity_poly.entity_id
_entity_poly.type
_entity_poly.pdbx_seq_one_letter_code
_entity_poly.pdbx_strand_id
1 'polypeptide(L)'
;MEAIKAYTNIAGIPADSLIRMAKLGVAIDKWMADNDLSATAIQCWTALEEFYGVVPCTLMSMMSNSLVPSACEVDLGGLIGMFALQEASGKPSALLDWNNNYGAEPNKGVVFHCSNLPKDVFQDQKMDYQEIIAGTVGKENTYGTIVGRIKPGPFSFARVSTDDLNGWVAAYVGQGRFTEDPLETFGGYGVIEIPNFQGLLRHVCENGFEHHVAANLSEVAAPVAEAMANYLDWDVYRHE
;
A
#
# COMPACT_ATOMS: atom_id res chain seq x y z
N MET A 1 -3.30 18.95 -12.32
CA MET A 1 -3.27 19.85 -11.13
C MET A 1 -4.63 19.91 -10.45
N GLU A 2 -5.72 20.29 -11.14
CA GLU A 2 -7.06 20.35 -10.51
C GLU A 2 -7.51 19.01 -9.91
N ALA A 3 -7.22 17.89 -10.57
CA ALA A 3 -7.50 16.56 -10.01
C ALA A 3 -6.78 16.32 -8.66
N ILE A 4 -5.51 16.73 -8.52
CA ILE A 4 -4.75 16.63 -7.26
C ILE A 4 -5.40 17.49 -6.17
N LYS A 5 -5.77 18.73 -6.50
CA LYS A 5 -6.42 19.66 -5.55
C LYS A 5 -7.78 19.16 -5.06
N ALA A 6 -8.53 18.49 -5.93
CA ALA A 6 -9.83 17.91 -5.59
C ALA A 6 -9.69 16.59 -4.80
N TYR A 7 -8.53 15.93 -4.88
CA TYR A 7 -8.31 14.62 -4.29
C TYR A 7 -7.89 14.66 -2.82
N THR A 8 -7.09 15.67 -2.43
CA THR A 8 -6.53 15.78 -1.07
C THR A 8 -6.38 17.24 -0.64
N ASN A 9 -6.32 17.45 0.68
CA ASN A 9 -5.98 18.76 1.24
C ASN A 9 -4.51 19.08 0.96
N ILE A 10 -4.29 20.17 0.22
CA ILE A 10 -2.96 20.64 -0.21
C ILE A 10 -2.48 21.88 0.55
N ALA A 11 -3.08 22.20 1.70
CA ALA A 11 -2.66 23.34 2.50
C ALA A 11 -1.17 23.22 2.88
N GLY A 12 -0.38 24.25 2.56
CA GLY A 12 1.06 24.29 2.85
C GLY A 12 1.95 23.63 1.79
N ILE A 13 1.39 23.10 0.71
CA ILE A 13 2.17 22.51 -0.40
C ILE A 13 2.53 23.58 -1.44
N PRO A 14 3.81 23.72 -1.84
CA PRO A 14 4.21 24.68 -2.86
C PRO A 14 3.54 24.44 -4.21
N ALA A 15 3.11 25.52 -4.88
CA ALA A 15 2.46 25.43 -6.19
C ALA A 15 3.37 24.77 -7.26
N ASP A 16 4.68 25.03 -7.21
CA ASP A 16 5.65 24.42 -8.13
C ASP A 16 5.74 22.91 -7.94
N SER A 17 5.68 22.40 -6.71
CA SER A 17 5.62 20.96 -6.41
C SER A 17 4.34 20.33 -7.00
N LEU A 18 3.19 21.01 -6.87
CA LEU A 18 1.93 20.55 -7.49
C LEU A 18 2.02 20.51 -9.03
N ILE A 19 2.70 21.46 -9.66
CA ILE A 19 2.92 21.48 -11.10
C ILE A 19 3.85 20.34 -11.52
N ARG A 20 4.94 20.10 -10.79
CA ARG A 20 5.88 18.97 -11.04
C ARG A 20 5.17 17.63 -10.93
N MET A 21 4.41 17.40 -9.85
CA MET A 21 3.58 16.20 -9.70
C MET A 21 2.56 16.06 -10.82
N ALA A 22 1.87 17.14 -11.21
CA ALA A 22 0.91 17.08 -12.31
C ALA A 22 1.57 16.68 -13.64
N LYS A 23 2.77 17.16 -13.92
CA LYS A 23 3.54 16.77 -15.12
C LYS A 23 3.96 15.30 -15.07
N LEU A 24 4.43 14.84 -13.91
CA LEU A 24 4.76 13.43 -13.69
C LEU A 24 3.54 12.53 -13.89
N GLY A 25 2.38 12.93 -13.35
CA GLY A 25 1.11 12.20 -13.53
C GLY A 25 0.73 12.05 -15.01
N VAL A 26 0.79 13.14 -15.79
CA VAL A 26 0.52 13.07 -17.24
C VAL A 26 1.47 12.13 -17.96
N ALA A 27 2.75 12.09 -17.57
CA ALA A 27 3.72 11.18 -18.16
C ALA A 27 3.41 9.70 -17.82
N ILE A 28 3.06 9.42 -16.57
CA ILE A 28 2.66 8.08 -16.11
C ILE A 28 1.38 7.63 -16.82
N ASP A 29 0.33 8.47 -16.82
CA ASP A 29 -0.95 8.16 -17.45
C ASP A 29 -0.78 7.84 -18.93
N LYS A 30 0.01 8.66 -19.65
CA LYS A 30 0.31 8.43 -21.06
C LYS A 30 1.10 7.15 -21.25
N TRP A 31 2.13 6.90 -20.45
CA TRP A 31 2.95 5.70 -20.56
C TRP A 31 2.12 4.43 -20.33
N MET A 32 1.23 4.44 -19.34
CA MET A 32 0.32 3.32 -19.09
C MET A 32 -0.65 3.10 -20.24
N ALA A 33 -1.27 4.16 -20.77
CA ALA A 33 -2.18 4.07 -21.90
C ALA A 33 -1.48 3.57 -23.18
N ASP A 34 -0.29 4.10 -23.47
CA ASP A 34 0.49 3.74 -24.66
C ASP A 34 0.98 2.28 -24.62
N ASN A 35 1.05 1.65 -23.44
CA ASN A 35 1.52 0.28 -23.23
C ASN A 35 0.45 -0.69 -22.70
N ASP A 36 -0.82 -0.27 -22.64
CA ASP A 36 -1.96 -1.08 -22.16
C ASP A 36 -1.72 -1.71 -20.77
N LEU A 37 -1.27 -0.90 -19.81
CA LEU A 37 -0.92 -1.35 -18.46
C LEU A 37 -2.08 -1.14 -17.47
N SER A 38 -2.36 -2.16 -16.65
CA SER A 38 -3.44 -2.13 -15.65
C SER A 38 -2.98 -1.86 -14.21
N ALA A 39 -1.67 -1.78 -13.97
CA ALA A 39 -1.10 -1.63 -12.64
C ALA A 39 0.35 -1.13 -12.74
N THR A 40 0.92 -0.60 -11.66
CA THR A 40 2.34 -0.19 -11.60
C THR A 40 3.01 -0.61 -10.30
N ALA A 41 4.31 -0.85 -10.36
CA ALA A 41 5.18 -0.90 -9.19
C ALA A 41 6.29 0.13 -9.41
N ILE A 42 6.32 1.18 -8.59
CA ILE A 42 7.17 2.34 -8.82
C ILE A 42 8.27 2.37 -7.78
N GLN A 43 9.52 2.50 -8.23
CA GLN A 43 10.63 2.86 -7.34
C GLN A 43 10.42 4.31 -6.90
N CYS A 44 9.84 4.47 -5.72
CA CYS A 44 9.40 5.75 -5.19
C CYS A 44 10.53 6.58 -4.55
N TRP A 45 11.80 6.14 -4.67
CA TRP A 45 13.00 6.82 -4.16
C TRP A 45 14.26 6.40 -4.93
N THR A 46 15.36 7.15 -4.95
CA THR A 46 15.47 8.62 -4.76
C THR A 46 15.49 9.37 -6.10
N ALA A 47 15.44 8.63 -7.22
CA ALA A 47 15.61 9.23 -8.54
C ALA A 47 14.51 10.26 -8.86
N LEU A 48 13.28 10.04 -8.38
CA LEU A 48 12.20 10.98 -8.63
C LEU A 48 12.42 12.31 -7.90
N GLU A 49 12.93 12.25 -6.68
CA GLU A 49 13.23 13.41 -5.86
C GLU A 49 14.43 14.18 -6.41
N GLU A 50 15.50 13.48 -6.81
CA GLU A 50 16.71 14.11 -7.36
C GLU A 50 16.47 14.78 -8.72
N PHE A 51 15.70 14.15 -9.60
CA PHE A 51 15.49 14.65 -10.97
C PHE A 51 14.22 15.50 -11.15
N TYR A 52 13.17 15.25 -10.36
CA TYR A 52 11.89 15.94 -10.50
C TYR A 52 11.48 16.72 -9.25
N GLY A 53 12.11 16.51 -8.09
CA GLY A 53 11.89 17.29 -6.87
C GLY A 53 10.53 17.08 -6.22
N VAL A 54 9.92 15.90 -6.40
CA VAL A 54 8.66 15.47 -5.78
C VAL A 54 8.63 13.94 -5.62
N VAL A 55 7.85 13.45 -4.66
CA VAL A 55 7.54 12.01 -4.55
C VAL A 55 6.28 11.67 -5.37
N PRO A 56 6.15 10.43 -5.90
CA PRO A 56 4.99 10.04 -6.72
C PRO A 56 3.74 9.66 -5.90
N CYS A 57 3.83 9.65 -4.58
CA CYS A 57 2.85 9.00 -3.68
C CYS A 57 1.39 9.43 -3.91
N THR A 58 1.11 10.71 -4.13
CA THR A 58 -0.27 11.18 -4.42
C THR A 58 -0.80 10.62 -5.73
N LEU A 59 0.04 10.53 -6.77
CA LEU A 59 -0.37 9.99 -8.06
C LEU A 59 -0.67 8.50 -7.93
N MET A 60 0.20 7.76 -7.25
CA MET A 60 0.00 6.33 -6.96
C MET A 60 -1.26 6.08 -6.11
N SER A 61 -1.54 6.97 -5.16
CA SER A 61 -2.78 6.97 -4.37
C SER A 61 -4.00 7.17 -5.26
N MET A 62 -3.98 8.18 -6.14
CA MET A 62 -5.07 8.46 -7.09
C MET A 62 -5.33 7.29 -8.05
N MET A 63 -4.26 6.67 -8.55
CA MET A 63 -4.35 5.48 -9.42
C MET A 63 -5.02 4.33 -8.67
N SER A 64 -4.49 3.98 -7.50
CA SER A 64 -5.02 2.86 -6.70
C SER A 64 -6.47 3.11 -6.30
N ASN A 65 -6.83 4.36 -5.95
CA ASN A 65 -8.22 4.74 -5.66
C ASN A 65 -9.15 4.66 -6.88
N SER A 66 -8.60 4.70 -8.09
CA SER A 66 -9.34 4.57 -9.35
C SER A 66 -9.32 3.12 -9.88
N LEU A 67 -9.00 2.16 -9.00
CA LEU A 67 -8.89 0.73 -9.29
C LEU A 67 -7.75 0.37 -10.27
N VAL A 68 -6.68 1.15 -10.25
CA VAL A 68 -5.42 0.87 -10.98
C VAL A 68 -4.31 0.77 -9.93
N PRO A 69 -4.05 -0.41 -9.34
CA PRO A 69 -3.19 -0.52 -8.17
C PRO A 69 -1.75 -0.11 -8.50
N SER A 70 -1.13 0.60 -7.56
CA SER A 70 0.22 1.15 -7.69
C SER A 70 1.05 0.87 -6.44
N ALA A 71 1.92 -0.14 -6.50
CA ALA A 71 2.78 -0.56 -5.40
C ALA A 71 4.04 0.32 -5.29
N CYS A 72 4.48 0.64 -4.07
CA CYS A 72 5.76 1.32 -3.85
C CYS A 72 6.93 0.34 -3.97
N GLU A 73 8.13 0.89 -4.05
CA GLU A 73 9.41 0.16 -3.95
C GLU A 73 9.59 -0.97 -4.96
N VAL A 74 8.92 -0.88 -6.12
CA VAL A 74 8.96 -1.92 -7.16
C VAL A 74 8.45 -3.29 -6.65
N ASP A 75 7.60 -3.29 -5.63
CA ASP A 75 7.10 -4.53 -5.03
C ASP A 75 6.01 -5.19 -5.88
N LEU A 76 6.42 -6.06 -6.80
CA LEU A 76 5.52 -6.82 -7.66
C LEU A 76 4.68 -7.86 -6.88
N GLY A 77 5.23 -8.48 -5.85
CA GLY A 77 4.49 -9.44 -5.01
C GLY A 77 3.35 -8.74 -4.25
N GLY A 78 3.65 -7.57 -3.68
CA GLY A 78 2.67 -6.67 -3.08
C GLY A 78 1.63 -6.20 -4.09
N LEU A 79 2.05 -5.82 -5.31
CA LEU A 79 1.15 -5.40 -6.38
C LEU A 79 0.14 -6.48 -6.77
N ILE A 80 0.58 -7.74 -6.91
CA ILE A 80 -0.31 -8.86 -7.23
C ILE A 80 -1.32 -9.07 -6.09
N GLY A 81 -0.88 -8.97 -4.83
CA GLY A 81 -1.78 -9.01 -3.68
C GLY A 81 -2.82 -7.89 -3.70
N MET A 82 -2.40 -6.65 -4.02
CA MET A 82 -3.30 -5.51 -4.15
C MET A 82 -4.33 -5.73 -5.25
N PHE A 83 -3.89 -6.21 -6.40
CA PHE A 83 -4.72 -6.50 -7.57
C PHE A 83 -5.74 -7.59 -7.26
N ALA A 84 -5.33 -8.72 -6.69
CA ALA A 84 -6.23 -9.83 -6.37
C ALA A 84 -7.33 -9.42 -5.36
N LEU A 85 -6.96 -8.69 -4.31
CA LEU A 85 -7.92 -8.16 -3.33
C LEU A 85 -8.87 -7.14 -3.98
N GLN A 86 -8.37 -6.31 -4.89
CA GLN A 86 -9.16 -5.32 -5.61
C GLN A 86 -10.19 -5.98 -6.51
N GLU A 87 -9.78 -6.94 -7.33
CA GLU A 87 -10.68 -7.66 -8.24
C GLU A 87 -11.78 -8.42 -7.49
N ALA A 88 -11.45 -9.02 -6.34
CA ALA A 88 -12.42 -9.72 -5.51
C ALA A 88 -13.43 -8.79 -4.82
N SER A 89 -13.04 -7.54 -4.52
CA SER A 89 -13.84 -6.61 -3.71
C SER A 89 -14.51 -5.49 -4.49
N GLY A 90 -14.00 -5.15 -5.69
CA GLY A 90 -14.33 -3.92 -6.41
C GLY A 90 -13.92 -2.64 -5.68
N LYS A 91 -13.03 -2.74 -4.67
CA LYS A 91 -12.57 -1.63 -3.82
C LYS A 91 -11.06 -1.47 -3.92
N PRO A 92 -10.53 -0.25 -3.71
CA PRO A 92 -9.10 -0.02 -3.82
C PRO A 92 -8.32 -0.68 -2.68
N SER A 93 -7.17 -1.25 -3.02
CA SER A 93 -6.24 -1.88 -2.08
C SER A 93 -5.09 -0.96 -1.69
N ALA A 94 -4.56 -1.15 -0.50
CA ALA A 94 -3.40 -0.48 0.09
C ALA A 94 -2.21 -1.46 0.14
N LEU A 95 -0.98 -0.93 0.11
CA LEU A 95 0.22 -1.69 0.46
C LEU A 95 0.74 -1.17 1.80
N LEU A 96 0.99 -2.07 2.74
CA LEU A 96 1.33 -1.76 4.13
C LEU A 96 2.50 -2.61 4.61
N ASP A 97 3.14 -2.17 5.68
CA ASP A 97 4.24 -2.86 6.34
C ASP A 97 3.69 -3.51 7.61
N TRP A 98 4.05 -4.77 7.85
CA TRP A 98 4.02 -5.31 9.21
C TRP A 98 5.08 -4.60 10.05
N ASN A 99 4.68 -3.60 10.84
CA ASN A 99 5.64 -2.69 11.46
C ASN A 99 6.00 -3.07 12.91
N ASN A 100 5.08 -2.87 13.87
CA ASN A 100 5.36 -3.09 15.29
C ASN A 100 4.24 -3.87 15.99
N ASN A 101 4.55 -4.56 17.09
CA ASN A 101 3.53 -5.04 18.01
C ASN A 101 2.81 -3.86 18.67
N TYR A 102 1.52 -4.02 18.97
CA TYR A 102 0.77 -2.99 19.68
C TYR A 102 0.74 -3.26 21.19
N GLY A 103 1.70 -2.68 21.91
CA GLY A 103 1.82 -2.85 23.37
C GLY A 103 2.01 -4.31 23.77
N ALA A 104 1.20 -4.78 24.73
CA ALA A 104 1.22 -6.16 25.22
C ALA A 104 0.12 -7.05 24.60
N GLU A 105 -0.63 -6.53 23.62
CA GLU A 105 -1.76 -7.23 23.00
C GLU A 105 -1.26 -8.20 21.91
N PRO A 106 -1.28 -9.53 22.13
CA PRO A 106 -0.61 -10.47 21.22
C PRO A 106 -1.25 -10.57 19.83
N ASN A 107 -2.54 -10.25 19.74
CA ASN A 107 -3.29 -10.28 18.48
C ASN A 107 -3.32 -8.93 17.77
N LYS A 108 -2.66 -7.90 18.30
CA LYS A 108 -2.66 -6.56 17.71
C LYS A 108 -1.29 -6.16 17.19
N GLY A 109 -1.31 -5.48 16.04
CA GLY A 109 -0.13 -4.94 15.37
C GLY A 109 -0.38 -3.53 14.87
N VAL A 110 0.70 -2.79 14.67
CA VAL A 110 0.74 -1.55 13.93
C VAL A 110 1.10 -1.88 12.50
N VAL A 111 0.28 -1.39 11.58
CA VAL A 111 0.64 -1.31 10.16
C VAL A 111 0.90 0.13 9.78
N PHE A 112 1.84 0.31 8.87
CA PHE A 112 2.32 1.59 8.41
C PHE A 112 2.70 1.47 6.95
N HIS A 113 2.60 2.55 6.19
CA HIS A 113 3.38 2.72 4.98
C HIS A 113 3.75 4.19 4.89
N CYS A 114 4.84 4.50 4.19
CA CYS A 114 5.26 5.90 4.03
C CYS A 114 4.15 6.78 3.44
N SER A 115 3.31 6.18 2.59
CA SER A 115 1.85 6.25 2.57
C SER A 115 1.34 5.84 1.20
N ASN A 116 1.32 6.65 0.15
CA ASN A 116 0.72 6.37 -1.18
C ASN A 116 -0.67 5.64 -1.20
N LEU A 117 -1.33 5.46 -0.06
CA LEU A 117 -2.55 4.65 0.05
C LEU A 117 -3.71 5.38 -0.62
N PRO A 118 -4.70 4.65 -1.18
CA PRO A 118 -5.92 5.23 -1.73
C PRO A 118 -6.64 6.10 -0.70
N LYS A 119 -7.19 7.27 -1.07
CA LYS A 119 -7.91 8.14 -0.13
C LYS A 119 -9.07 7.42 0.56
N ASP A 120 -9.69 6.44 -0.12
CA ASP A 120 -10.88 5.75 0.37
C ASP A 120 -10.57 4.83 1.57
N VAL A 121 -9.29 4.50 1.82
CA VAL A 121 -8.89 3.73 3.01
C VAL A 121 -8.74 4.61 4.26
N PHE A 122 -8.61 5.93 4.12
CA PHE A 122 -8.34 6.85 5.23
C PHE A 122 -9.61 7.42 5.85
N GLN A 123 -9.66 7.47 7.18
CA GLN A 123 -10.66 8.22 7.92
C GLN A 123 -10.50 9.71 7.65
N ASP A 124 -9.27 10.19 7.79
CA ASP A 124 -8.84 11.56 7.51
C ASP A 124 -7.46 11.51 6.84
N GLN A 125 -7.24 12.37 5.84
CA GLN A 125 -5.97 12.43 5.11
C GLN A 125 -5.65 13.84 4.61
N LYS A 126 -4.36 14.09 4.39
CA LYS A 126 -3.85 15.31 3.76
C LYS A 126 -2.58 15.01 2.96
N MET A 127 -2.24 15.89 2.03
CA MET A 127 -0.92 15.88 1.43
C MET A 127 0.13 16.44 2.41
N ASP A 128 1.31 15.84 2.42
CA ASP A 128 2.48 16.32 3.14
C ASP A 128 3.78 16.01 2.36
N TYR A 129 4.92 16.25 2.99
CA TYR A 129 6.21 15.77 2.51
C TYR A 129 6.53 14.35 3.03
N GLN A 130 7.39 13.62 2.32
CA GLN A 130 7.86 12.31 2.74
C GLN A 130 8.95 12.49 3.82
N GLU A 131 8.65 12.12 5.07
CA GLU A 131 9.53 12.38 6.23
C GLU A 131 10.86 11.60 6.22
N ILE A 132 10.85 10.37 5.73
CA ILE A 132 12.02 9.48 5.70
C ILE A 132 13.05 9.98 4.68
N ILE A 133 12.62 10.18 3.44
CA ILE A 133 13.44 10.60 2.29
C ILE A 133 13.86 12.07 2.45
N ALA A 134 13.06 12.91 3.12
CA ALA A 134 13.42 14.31 3.39
C ALA A 134 14.74 14.43 4.17
N GLY A 135 15.07 13.44 5.02
CA GLY A 135 16.34 13.38 5.73
C GLY A 135 17.56 13.23 4.82
N THR A 136 17.37 12.76 3.58
CA THR A 136 18.44 12.53 2.61
C THR A 136 18.48 13.60 1.51
N VAL A 137 17.33 13.95 0.93
CA VAL A 137 17.27 14.83 -0.26
C VAL A 137 16.64 16.19 0.01
N GLY A 138 16.32 16.50 1.27
CA GLY A 138 15.69 17.77 1.66
C GLY A 138 14.17 17.77 1.47
N LYS A 139 13.47 18.45 2.38
CA LYS A 139 12.00 18.52 2.43
C LYS A 139 11.39 19.09 1.15
N GLU A 140 12.05 20.08 0.57
CA GLU A 140 11.64 20.77 -0.64
C GLU A 140 11.52 19.85 -1.87
N ASN A 141 12.18 18.70 -1.84
CA ASN A 141 12.19 17.71 -2.91
C ASN A 141 11.26 16.51 -2.65
N THR A 142 10.54 16.48 -1.52
CA THR A 142 9.76 15.30 -1.10
C THR A 142 8.27 15.57 -0.88
N TYR A 143 7.74 16.70 -1.35
CA TYR A 143 6.30 16.97 -1.32
C TYR A 143 5.53 15.97 -2.21
N GLY A 144 4.40 15.46 -1.70
CA GLY A 144 3.50 14.58 -2.46
C GLY A 144 3.00 13.34 -1.72
N THR A 145 3.36 13.14 -0.46
CA THR A 145 2.91 12.02 0.38
C THR A 145 1.46 12.25 0.85
N ILE A 146 0.68 11.18 1.03
CA ILE A 146 -0.70 11.26 1.56
C ILE A 146 -0.74 10.73 2.99
N VAL A 147 -0.60 11.57 4.00
CA VAL A 147 -0.55 11.11 5.40
C VAL A 147 -1.95 11.03 5.99
N GLY A 148 -2.21 10.05 6.85
CA GLY A 148 -3.51 9.86 7.45
C GLY A 148 -3.68 8.56 8.23
N ARG A 149 -4.80 8.47 8.94
CA ARG A 149 -5.19 7.29 9.71
C ARG A 149 -6.16 6.44 8.91
N ILE A 150 -5.90 5.14 8.81
CA ILE A 150 -6.78 4.18 8.14
C ILE A 150 -8.09 4.02 8.93
N LYS A 151 -9.21 3.91 8.22
CA LYS A 151 -10.54 3.71 8.81
C LYS A 151 -10.59 2.41 9.63
N PRO A 152 -11.19 2.43 10.83
CA PRO A 152 -11.57 1.19 11.52
C PRO A 152 -12.55 0.38 10.67
N GLY A 153 -12.48 -0.95 10.77
CA GLY A 153 -13.38 -1.84 10.04
C GLY A 153 -12.72 -3.16 9.65
N PRO A 154 -13.50 -4.10 9.10
CA PRO A 154 -12.96 -5.37 8.63
C PRO A 154 -12.04 -5.17 7.43
N PHE A 155 -11.02 -6.01 7.32
CA PHE A 155 -10.12 -6.03 6.17
C PHE A 155 -9.66 -7.44 5.85
N SER A 156 -9.24 -7.62 4.60
CA SER A 156 -8.53 -8.79 4.11
C SER A 156 -7.12 -8.37 3.74
N PHE A 157 -6.18 -9.27 3.94
CA PHE A 157 -4.79 -9.08 3.55
C PHE A 157 -4.29 -10.22 2.69
N ALA A 158 -3.33 -9.91 1.82
CA ALA A 158 -2.68 -10.87 0.96
C ALA A 158 -1.22 -10.48 0.71
N ARG A 159 -0.35 -11.49 0.66
CA ARG A 159 1.03 -11.34 0.19
C ARG A 159 1.34 -12.47 -0.76
N VAL A 160 1.91 -12.13 -1.90
CA VAL A 160 2.47 -13.06 -2.87
C VAL A 160 3.99 -12.91 -2.85
N SER A 161 4.70 -14.03 -2.90
CA SER A 161 6.15 -14.11 -3.04
C SER A 161 6.51 -15.27 -3.99
N THR A 162 7.76 -15.37 -4.37
CA THR A 162 8.28 -16.47 -5.17
C THR A 162 9.29 -17.25 -4.35
N ASP A 163 9.13 -18.57 -4.28
CA ASP A 163 10.20 -19.44 -3.83
C ASP A 163 10.99 -19.86 -5.08
N ASP A 164 11.99 -19.05 -5.37
CA ASP A 164 12.87 -19.18 -6.53
C ASP A 164 13.69 -20.48 -6.50
N LEU A 165 13.91 -21.08 -5.31
CA LEU A 165 14.68 -22.33 -5.18
C LEU A 165 13.89 -23.52 -5.69
N ASN A 166 12.59 -23.57 -5.39
CA ASN A 166 11.71 -24.66 -5.77
C ASN A 166 10.86 -24.35 -7.02
N GLY A 167 10.87 -23.09 -7.49
CA GLY A 167 10.25 -22.69 -8.75
C GLY A 167 8.73 -22.57 -8.67
N TRP A 168 8.19 -22.13 -7.54
CA TRP A 168 6.76 -21.99 -7.28
C TRP A 168 6.41 -20.63 -6.65
N VAL A 169 5.17 -20.20 -6.86
CA VAL A 169 4.62 -19.00 -6.25
C VAL A 169 3.97 -19.38 -4.93
N ALA A 170 4.30 -18.64 -3.89
CA ALA A 170 3.73 -18.81 -2.55
C ALA A 170 2.93 -17.57 -2.16
N ALA A 171 1.88 -17.76 -1.38
CA ALA A 171 1.09 -16.66 -0.86
C ALA A 171 0.58 -16.96 0.55
N TYR A 172 0.32 -15.90 1.30
CA TYR A 172 -0.57 -16.00 2.46
C TYR A 172 -1.72 -15.01 2.32
N VAL A 173 -2.89 -15.43 2.81
CA VAL A 173 -4.13 -14.64 2.76
C VAL A 173 -4.85 -14.80 4.09
N GLY A 174 -5.45 -13.72 4.59
CA GLY A 174 -6.24 -13.78 5.81
C GLY A 174 -7.11 -12.56 6.01
N GLN A 175 -7.76 -12.48 7.17
CA GLN A 175 -8.62 -11.36 7.54
C GLN A 175 -8.35 -10.90 8.96
N GLY A 176 -8.76 -9.67 9.23
CA GLY A 176 -8.78 -9.09 10.56
C GLY A 176 -9.64 -7.84 10.57
N ARG A 177 -9.36 -6.94 11.51
CA ARG A 177 -9.97 -5.62 11.56
C ARG A 177 -8.95 -4.54 11.88
N PHE A 178 -9.10 -3.38 11.26
CA PHE A 178 -8.53 -2.14 11.76
C PHE A 178 -9.32 -1.68 12.98
N THR A 179 -8.62 -1.23 14.02
CA THR A 179 -9.19 -0.83 15.31
C THR A 179 -9.13 0.68 15.53
N GLU A 180 -9.88 1.14 16.53
CA GLU A 180 -9.90 2.53 16.98
C GLU A 180 -8.77 2.87 17.98
N ASP A 181 -7.90 1.90 18.29
CA ASP A 181 -6.82 2.07 19.26
C ASP A 181 -5.92 3.27 18.88
N PRO A 182 -5.52 4.12 19.83
CA PRO A 182 -4.75 5.32 19.53
C PRO A 182 -3.36 4.99 19.01
N LEU A 183 -2.93 5.74 17.99
CA LEU A 183 -1.59 5.70 17.43
C LEU A 183 -1.27 7.08 16.85
N GLU A 184 -0.16 7.67 17.31
CA GLU A 184 0.36 8.93 16.80
C GLU A 184 1.66 8.64 16.05
N THR A 185 1.64 8.82 14.74
CA THR A 185 2.79 8.66 13.85
C THR A 185 2.53 9.42 12.54
N PHE A 186 3.51 9.42 11.65
CA PHE A 186 3.39 9.98 10.30
C PHE A 186 2.96 8.90 9.28
N GLY A 187 2.90 9.26 8.00
CA GLY A 187 2.57 8.31 6.93
C GLY A 187 1.11 7.86 6.92
N GLY A 188 0.86 6.70 6.31
CA GLY A 188 -0.45 6.04 6.32
C GLY A 188 -0.42 4.89 7.31
N TYR A 189 -1.26 4.94 8.35
CA TYR A 189 -1.11 4.03 9.49
C TYR A 189 -2.43 3.55 10.08
N GLY A 190 -2.36 2.44 10.82
CA GLY A 190 -3.49 1.90 11.58
C GLY A 190 -3.03 0.86 12.59
N VAL A 191 -3.90 0.60 13.58
CA VAL A 191 -3.77 -0.57 14.46
C VAL A 191 -4.71 -1.64 13.93
N ILE A 192 -4.22 -2.87 13.85
CA ILE A 192 -4.98 -4.03 13.41
C ILE A 192 -5.15 -5.02 14.56
N GLU A 193 -6.17 -5.86 14.45
CA GLU A 193 -6.35 -7.05 15.26
C GLU A 193 -6.63 -8.24 14.34
N ILE A 194 -5.80 -9.27 14.46
CA ILE A 194 -5.88 -10.53 13.71
C ILE A 194 -5.87 -11.67 14.75
N PRO A 195 -6.84 -12.59 14.74
CA PRO A 195 -6.80 -13.78 15.59
C PRO A 195 -5.49 -14.55 15.39
N ASN A 196 -4.81 -14.96 16.47
CA ASN A 196 -3.54 -15.68 16.37
C ASN A 196 -2.46 -14.94 15.54
N PHE A 197 -2.40 -13.61 15.66
CA PHE A 197 -1.43 -12.77 14.92
C PHE A 197 0.03 -13.22 15.11
N GLN A 198 0.41 -13.68 16.31
CA GLN A 198 1.75 -14.23 16.54
C GLN A 198 2.03 -15.49 15.70
N GLY A 199 1.02 -16.33 15.49
CA GLY A 199 1.12 -17.49 14.60
C GLY A 199 1.30 -17.07 13.13
N LEU A 200 0.58 -16.03 12.69
CA LEU A 200 0.78 -15.43 11.37
C LEU A 200 2.21 -14.91 11.20
N LEU A 201 2.68 -14.06 12.11
CA LEU A 201 4.02 -13.47 12.04
C LEU A 201 5.11 -14.55 12.05
N ARG A 202 4.92 -15.61 12.85
CA ARG A 202 5.81 -16.77 12.85
C ARG A 202 5.84 -17.44 11.47
N HIS A 203 4.68 -17.70 10.87
CA HIS A 203 4.60 -18.28 9.52
C HIS A 203 5.30 -17.38 8.49
N VAL A 204 5.04 -16.07 8.50
CA VAL A 204 5.67 -15.08 7.60
C VAL A 204 7.19 -15.17 7.70
N CYS A 205 7.75 -15.12 8.91
CA CYS A 205 9.19 -15.16 9.13
C CYS A 205 9.83 -16.52 8.80
N GLU A 206 9.20 -17.63 9.22
CA GLU A 206 9.75 -18.98 9.00
C GLU A 206 9.71 -19.40 7.52
N ASN A 207 8.84 -18.79 6.71
CA ASN A 207 8.70 -19.09 5.27
C ASN A 207 9.24 -17.97 4.37
N GLY A 208 9.96 -16.97 4.92
CA GLY A 208 10.71 -16.00 4.13
C GLY A 208 9.87 -14.97 3.38
N PHE A 209 8.61 -14.74 3.77
CA PHE A 209 7.79 -13.71 3.17
C PHE A 209 8.29 -12.30 3.52
N GLU A 210 8.14 -11.37 2.58
CA GLU A 210 8.54 -9.98 2.76
C GLU A 210 7.58 -9.22 3.69
N HIS A 211 8.05 -8.07 4.19
CA HIS A 211 7.35 -7.27 5.19
C HIS A 211 6.11 -6.54 4.66
N HIS A 212 6.09 -6.23 3.36
CA HIS A 212 4.95 -5.62 2.70
C HIS A 212 3.79 -6.59 2.60
N VAL A 213 2.58 -6.10 2.85
CA VAL A 213 1.33 -6.82 2.77
C VAL A 213 0.28 -5.95 2.08
N ALA A 214 -0.44 -6.52 1.11
CA ALA A 214 -1.59 -5.83 0.53
C ALA A 214 -2.77 -5.93 1.49
N ALA A 215 -3.54 -4.85 1.62
CA ALA A 215 -4.72 -4.79 2.47
C ALA A 215 -5.90 -4.15 1.74
N ASN A 216 -7.11 -4.64 1.99
CA ASN A 216 -8.33 -4.11 1.41
C ASN A 216 -9.45 -4.09 2.46
N LEU A 217 -10.19 -2.98 2.58
CA LEU A 217 -11.28 -2.80 3.55
C LEU A 217 -12.55 -3.55 3.13
N SER A 218 -12.42 -4.87 3.03
CA SER A 218 -13.45 -5.84 2.70
C SER A 218 -13.10 -7.24 3.24
N GLU A 219 -14.06 -8.15 3.22
CA GLU A 219 -13.92 -9.53 3.71
C GLU A 219 -13.95 -10.51 2.53
N VAL A 220 -12.82 -10.60 1.81
CA VAL A 220 -12.65 -11.33 0.55
C VAL A 220 -11.49 -12.33 0.58
N ALA A 221 -10.92 -12.65 1.75
CA ALA A 221 -9.82 -13.60 1.84
C ALA A 221 -10.19 -14.99 1.33
N ALA A 222 -11.42 -15.46 1.57
CA ALA A 222 -11.88 -16.75 1.09
C ALA A 222 -11.86 -16.88 -0.44
N PRO A 223 -12.53 -16.00 -1.23
CA PRO A 223 -12.46 -16.09 -2.69
C PRO A 223 -11.05 -15.82 -3.24
N VAL A 224 -10.24 -14.98 -2.59
CA VAL A 224 -8.84 -14.74 -3.03
C VAL A 224 -7.97 -15.98 -2.80
N ALA A 225 -8.08 -16.64 -1.65
CA ALA A 225 -7.37 -17.87 -1.37
C ALA A 225 -7.80 -18.99 -2.33
N GLU A 226 -9.10 -19.09 -2.63
CA GLU A 226 -9.62 -20.04 -3.63
C GLU A 226 -9.03 -19.76 -5.02
N ALA A 227 -9.04 -18.50 -5.48
CA ALA A 227 -8.48 -18.08 -6.76
C ALA A 227 -7.01 -18.50 -6.90
N MET A 228 -6.18 -18.16 -5.89
CA MET A 228 -4.75 -18.45 -5.90
C MET A 228 -4.44 -19.95 -5.79
N ALA A 229 -5.12 -20.67 -4.89
CA ALA A 229 -4.83 -22.09 -4.69
C ALA A 229 -5.41 -22.96 -5.80
N ASN A 230 -6.70 -22.83 -6.12
CA ASN A 230 -7.40 -23.79 -6.98
C ASN A 230 -7.25 -23.50 -8.48
N TYR A 231 -7.16 -22.22 -8.86
CA TYR A 231 -7.15 -21.83 -10.27
C TYR A 231 -5.75 -21.46 -10.76
N LEU A 232 -4.88 -20.96 -9.88
CA LEU A 232 -3.49 -20.63 -10.21
C LEU A 232 -2.48 -21.68 -9.75
N ASP A 233 -2.90 -22.67 -8.94
CA ASP A 233 -2.06 -23.77 -8.43
C ASP A 233 -0.85 -23.26 -7.62
N TRP A 234 -1.06 -22.24 -6.80
CA TRP A 234 -0.04 -21.67 -5.91
C TRP A 234 -0.07 -22.32 -4.53
N ASP A 235 1.05 -22.25 -3.81
CA ASP A 235 1.08 -22.61 -2.38
C ASP A 235 0.48 -21.49 -1.55
N VAL A 236 -0.68 -21.74 -0.94
CA VAL A 236 -1.44 -20.69 -0.25
C VAL A 236 -1.67 -21.07 1.21
N TYR A 237 -1.05 -20.31 2.11
CA TYR A 237 -1.41 -20.33 3.53
C TYR A 237 -2.60 -19.41 3.78
N ARG A 238 -3.77 -19.99 4.07
CA ARG A 238 -4.93 -19.25 4.56
C ARG A 238 -4.89 -19.17 6.09
N HIS A 239 -4.74 -17.96 6.60
CA HIS A 239 -4.79 -17.70 8.04
C HIS A 239 -6.24 -17.64 8.54
N GLU A 240 -6.53 -18.33 9.66
CA GLU A 240 -7.85 -18.42 10.30
C GLU A 240 -7.84 -17.86 11.73
#